data_AF-A0A2A9G3I6-F1
#
_entry.id   AF-A0A2A9G3I6-F1
#
_cell.length_a   1.000
_cell.length_b   1.000
_cell.length_c   1.000
_cell.angle_alpha   90.00
_cell.angle_beta   90.00
_cell.angle_gamma   90.00
#
_symmetry.space_group_name_H-M   'P 1'
#
loop_
_entity.id
_entity.type
_entity.pdbx_description
1 polymer ?
#
loop_
_entity_poly.entity_id
_entity_poly.type
_entity_poly.pdbx_seq_one_letter_code
_entity_poly.pdbx_strand_id
1 'polypeptide(L)'
;MTDRMKQNPDHEDEALDVRSHEDDGQNRITPLLRFPEDVALRIVDALAGVVRTAHDQEAANPTPPGELKRAQVFEEGDVYMAEPPFEGFFADRYLMDFYDVRARDICSRMHLHTGLRFVRMMTGPGTTIRVSSLSPLVVTPSPAWPDEPPQAFTDLLPDTPPSVIRTRYNVVVPPNAWADMQIPRGVSHQFNAVGPNAVIDSVHPEESIETLREGMSGYRMMAQTIFLAETKSPASTCLKSSG
;
A
#
# COMPACT_ATOMS: atom_id res chain seq x y z
N MET A 1 -19.42 -16.21 -8.71
CA MET A 1 -18.27 -15.49 -8.11
C MET A 1 -18.34 -14.04 -8.61
N THR A 2 -19.34 -13.29 -8.19
CA THR A 2 -19.80 -12.11 -8.95
C THR A 2 -20.07 -10.86 -8.10
N ASP A 3 -19.57 -10.78 -6.86
CA ASP A 3 -19.83 -9.59 -6.03
C ASP A 3 -18.68 -9.28 -5.06
N ARG A 4 -17.50 -8.98 -5.62
CA ARG A 4 -16.34 -8.44 -4.88
C ARG A 4 -15.71 -7.24 -5.58
N MET A 5 -16.38 -6.79 -6.63
CA MET A 5 -15.99 -5.65 -7.44
C MET A 5 -16.79 -4.45 -6.96
N LYS A 6 -16.17 -3.29 -7.02
CA LYS A 6 -16.78 -2.02 -6.65
C LYS A 6 -18.17 -1.89 -7.30
N GLN A 7 -19.19 -1.62 -6.49
CA GLN A 7 -20.57 -1.46 -6.94
C GLN A 7 -20.74 -0.23 -7.83
N ASN A 8 -20.00 0.84 -7.54
CA ASN A 8 -19.98 2.05 -8.36
C ASN A 8 -18.53 2.44 -8.73
N PRO A 9 -18.14 2.40 -10.02
CA PRO A 9 -16.80 2.78 -10.43
C PRO A 9 -16.41 4.21 -10.06
N ASP A 10 -17.37 5.13 -9.90
CA ASP A 10 -17.12 6.55 -9.62
C ASP A 10 -16.96 6.88 -8.12
N HIS A 11 -17.21 5.93 -7.20
CA HIS A 11 -17.11 6.22 -5.76
C HIS A 11 -15.66 6.26 -5.29
N GLU A 12 -15.14 7.39 -4.83
CA GLU A 12 -13.73 7.44 -4.39
C GLU A 12 -13.40 6.41 -3.28
N ASP A 13 -14.40 6.11 -2.44
CA ASP A 13 -14.32 5.10 -1.39
C ASP A 13 -15.55 4.17 -1.47
N GLU A 14 -15.32 2.86 -1.46
CA GLU A 14 -16.35 1.86 -1.16
C GLU A 14 -15.90 1.01 0.03
N ALA A 15 -16.80 0.77 0.98
CA ALA A 15 -16.52 -0.08 2.13
C ALA A 15 -17.25 -1.42 2.00
N LEU A 16 -16.53 -2.53 2.08
CA LEU A 16 -17.14 -3.85 2.22
C LEU A 16 -17.31 -4.21 3.69
N ASP A 17 -18.42 -4.91 3.99
CA ASP A 17 -18.61 -5.47 5.33
C ASP A 17 -17.58 -6.55 5.59
N VAL A 18 -16.61 -6.20 6.45
CA VAL A 18 -15.54 -7.08 6.90
C VAL A 18 -16.04 -8.39 7.51
N ARG A 19 -17.29 -8.46 7.99
CA ARG A 19 -17.93 -9.69 8.49
C ARG A 19 -18.06 -10.75 7.40
N SER A 20 -18.36 -10.32 6.18
CA SER A 20 -18.68 -11.19 5.04
C SER A 20 -17.51 -11.38 4.08
N HIS A 21 -16.49 -10.51 4.14
CA HIS A 21 -15.34 -10.57 3.25
C HIS A 21 -14.40 -11.74 3.58
N GLU A 22 -14.05 -12.54 2.58
CA GLU A 22 -13.06 -13.59 2.68
C GLU A 22 -12.04 -13.45 1.55
N ASP A 23 -10.75 -13.47 1.91
CA ASP A 23 -9.66 -13.59 0.95
C ASP A 23 -9.66 -15.01 0.36
N ASP A 24 -9.62 -15.12 -0.96
CA ASP A 24 -9.52 -16.40 -1.69
C ASP A 24 -8.08 -16.79 -2.04
N GLY A 25 -7.13 -15.93 -1.70
CA GLY A 25 -5.71 -16.10 -1.96
C GLY A 25 -4.88 -15.69 -0.75
N GLN A 26 -3.58 -15.66 -0.96
CA GLN A 26 -2.62 -15.26 0.05
C GLN A 26 -1.60 -14.30 -0.56
N ASN A 27 -1.37 -13.20 0.15
CA ASN A 27 -0.26 -12.31 -0.14
C ASN A 27 1.07 -13.06 -0.03
N ARG A 28 2.01 -12.73 -0.91
CA ARG A 28 3.35 -13.33 -0.92
C ARG A 28 4.40 -12.25 -0.76
N ILE A 29 5.23 -12.37 0.27
CA ILE A 29 6.36 -11.47 0.53
C ILE A 29 7.66 -12.21 0.22
N THR A 30 8.52 -11.57 -0.54
CA THR A 30 9.86 -12.06 -0.89
C THR A 30 10.88 -11.04 -0.42
N PRO A 31 11.55 -11.30 0.72
CA PRO A 31 12.68 -10.50 1.15
C PRO A 31 13.81 -10.60 0.12
N LEU A 32 14.41 -9.48 -0.28
CA LEU A 32 15.45 -9.47 -1.30
C LEU A 32 16.81 -9.08 -0.73
N LEU A 33 16.91 -7.93 -0.07
CA LEU A 33 18.21 -7.39 0.38
C LEU A 33 18.10 -6.66 1.73
N ARG A 34 19.14 -6.81 2.55
CA ARG A 34 19.41 -5.94 3.71
C ARG A 34 20.59 -5.07 3.33
N PHE A 35 20.49 -3.78 3.61
CA PHE A 35 21.57 -2.84 3.32
C PHE A 35 22.25 -2.38 4.60
N PRO A 36 23.53 -1.96 4.50
CA PRO A 36 24.08 -1.01 5.45
C PRO A 36 23.19 0.23 5.59
N GLU A 37 23.17 0.81 6.79
CA GLU A 37 22.29 1.91 7.16
C GLU A 37 22.40 3.12 6.22
N ASP A 38 23.63 3.52 5.90
CA ASP A 38 23.93 4.65 5.03
C ASP A 38 23.51 4.42 3.57
N VAL A 39 23.61 3.17 3.09
CA VAL A 39 23.15 2.78 1.76
C VAL A 39 21.62 2.80 1.71
N ALA A 40 20.95 2.22 2.71
CA ALA A 40 19.49 2.22 2.78
C ALA A 40 18.94 3.65 2.80
N LEU A 41 19.52 4.52 3.62
CA LEU A 41 19.13 5.93 3.72
C LEU A 41 19.25 6.63 2.37
N ARG A 42 20.40 6.50 1.68
CA ARG A 42 20.60 7.11 0.36
C ARG A 42 19.57 6.66 -0.67
N ILE A 43 19.20 5.38 -0.66
CA ILE A 43 18.20 4.84 -1.58
C ILE A 43 16.82 5.45 -1.28
N VAL A 44 16.40 5.41 -0.02
CA VAL A 44 15.09 5.92 0.40
C VAL A 44 15.00 7.43 0.16
N ASP A 45 16.02 8.20 0.53
CA ASP A 45 16.07 9.65 0.32
C ASP A 45 16.00 10.01 -1.16
N ALA A 46 16.69 9.26 -2.03
CA ALA A 46 16.64 9.50 -3.46
C ALA A 46 15.24 9.24 -4.03
N LEU A 47 14.60 8.12 -3.66
CA LEU A 47 13.26 7.78 -4.16
C LEU A 47 12.18 8.70 -3.58
N ALA A 48 12.21 8.98 -2.28
CA ALA A 48 11.31 9.94 -1.64
C ALA A 48 11.52 11.35 -2.21
N GLY A 49 12.78 11.72 -2.51
CA GLY A 49 13.13 12.98 -3.16
C GLY A 49 12.46 13.17 -4.52
N VAL A 50 12.28 12.09 -5.30
CA VAL A 50 11.52 12.14 -6.57
C VAL A 50 10.06 12.51 -6.30
N VAL A 51 9.43 11.85 -5.31
CA VAL A 51 8.02 12.11 -4.94
C VAL A 51 7.86 13.56 -4.48
N ARG A 52 8.69 14.00 -3.53
CA ARG A 52 8.65 15.36 -2.97
C ARG A 52 8.86 16.42 -4.05
N THR A 53 9.84 16.21 -4.94
CA THR A 53 10.09 17.13 -6.07
C THR A 53 8.88 17.22 -6.99
N ALA A 54 8.20 16.10 -7.28
CA ALA A 54 7.00 16.11 -8.11
C ALA A 54 5.86 16.90 -7.46
N HIS A 55 5.67 16.79 -6.15
CA HIS A 55 4.68 17.57 -5.40
C HIS A 55 5.03 19.05 -5.34
N ASP A 56 6.29 19.41 -5.13
CA ASP A 56 6.75 20.80 -5.17
C ASP A 56 6.51 21.45 -6.55
N GLN A 57 6.79 20.70 -7.62
CA GLN A 57 6.54 21.15 -8.99
C GLN A 57 5.04 21.35 -9.27
N GLU A 58 4.20 20.40 -8.84
CA GLU A 58 2.75 20.50 -8.97
C GLU A 58 2.19 21.67 -8.16
N ALA A 59 2.73 21.96 -6.97
CA ALA A 59 2.32 23.11 -6.18
C ALA A 59 2.70 24.45 -6.86
N ALA A 60 3.87 24.50 -7.51
CA ALA A 60 4.37 25.69 -8.19
C ALA A 60 3.68 25.93 -9.54
N ASN A 61 3.37 24.87 -10.28
CA ASN A 61 2.72 24.90 -11.58
C ASN A 61 1.69 23.76 -11.69
N PRO A 62 0.46 23.97 -11.18
CA PRO A 62 -0.56 22.93 -11.13
C PRO A 62 -0.89 22.37 -12.50
N THR A 63 -1.12 21.05 -12.53
CA THR A 63 -1.59 20.36 -13.73
C THR A 63 -2.93 21.00 -14.18
N PRO A 64 -3.06 21.39 -15.47
CA PRO A 64 -4.30 21.97 -15.97
C PRO A 64 -5.51 21.05 -15.79
N PRO A 65 -6.73 21.60 -15.64
CA PRO A 65 -7.95 20.79 -15.61
C PRO A 65 -8.07 19.90 -16.85
N GLY A 66 -8.33 18.61 -16.63
CA GLY A 66 -8.46 17.61 -17.70
C GLY A 66 -7.15 16.97 -18.14
N GLU A 67 -6.01 17.39 -17.57
CA GLU A 67 -4.74 16.69 -17.75
C GLU A 67 -4.45 15.74 -16.59
N LEU A 68 -3.57 14.77 -16.86
CA LEU A 68 -3.18 13.76 -15.90
C LEU A 68 -2.28 14.36 -14.81
N LYS A 69 -2.80 14.46 -13.60
CA LYS A 69 -2.02 14.85 -12.42
C LYS A 69 -1.18 13.68 -11.92
N ARG A 70 0.14 13.81 -11.98
CA ARG A 70 1.09 12.75 -11.54
C ARG A 70 1.39 12.77 -10.05
N ALA A 71 1.43 13.95 -9.43
CA ALA A 71 1.58 14.08 -7.99
C ALA A 71 0.22 13.87 -7.30
N GLN A 72 0.02 12.73 -6.64
CA GLN A 72 -1.24 12.38 -5.98
C GLN A 72 -1.01 12.11 -4.49
N VAL A 73 -2.09 12.04 -3.71
CA VAL A 73 -2.04 11.82 -2.26
C VAL A 73 -2.91 10.62 -1.91
N PHE A 74 -2.33 9.66 -1.20
CA PHE A 74 -3.01 8.46 -0.71
C PHE A 74 -3.18 8.51 0.81
N GLU A 75 -3.88 7.54 1.38
CA GLU A 75 -3.95 7.42 2.83
C GLU A 75 -2.59 7.17 3.45
N GLU A 76 -1.72 6.42 2.78
CA GLU A 76 -0.43 5.98 3.28
C GLU A 76 0.68 7.02 3.12
N GLY A 77 0.59 7.91 2.13
CA GLY A 77 1.70 8.75 1.72
C GLY A 77 1.44 9.61 0.49
N ASP A 78 2.44 10.41 0.14
CA ASP A 78 2.48 11.15 -1.12
C ASP A 78 2.93 10.23 -2.25
N VAL A 79 2.33 10.40 -3.43
CA VAL A 79 2.54 9.54 -4.58
C VAL A 79 3.01 10.34 -5.79
N TYR A 80 3.96 9.78 -6.52
CA TYR A 80 4.31 10.20 -7.87
C TYR A 80 4.02 9.05 -8.85
N MET A 81 3.07 9.27 -9.76
CA MET A 81 2.82 8.38 -10.88
C MET A 81 3.97 8.47 -11.89
N ALA A 82 4.82 7.45 -11.87
CA ALA A 82 5.96 7.33 -12.76
C ALA A 82 5.49 7.04 -14.18
N GLU A 83 4.55 6.09 -14.33
CA GLU A 83 3.96 5.71 -15.61
C GLU A 83 2.44 5.57 -15.49
N PRO A 84 1.65 6.25 -16.34
CA PRO A 84 0.23 5.97 -16.45
C PRO A 84 -0.03 4.63 -17.17
N PRO A 85 -1.25 4.09 -17.06
CA PRO A 85 -1.71 3.03 -17.96
C PRO A 85 -1.63 3.47 -19.43
N PHE A 86 -1.43 2.52 -20.33
CA PHE A 86 -1.39 2.75 -21.78
C PHE A 86 -2.01 1.57 -22.53
N GLU A 87 -2.21 1.70 -23.85
CA GLU A 87 -2.83 0.64 -24.66
C GLU A 87 -2.07 -0.69 -24.52
N GLY A 88 -2.78 -1.72 -24.06
CA GLY A 88 -2.22 -3.05 -23.80
C GLY A 88 -1.57 -3.23 -22.42
N PHE A 89 -1.50 -2.19 -21.59
CA PHE A 89 -1.00 -2.25 -20.22
C PHE A 89 -1.89 -1.44 -19.26
N PHE A 90 -2.84 -2.12 -18.63
CA PHE A 90 -3.90 -1.57 -17.79
C PHE A 90 -3.47 -1.42 -16.30
N ALA A 91 -2.24 -1.01 -16.08
CA ALA A 91 -1.75 -0.75 -14.73
C ALA A 91 -0.89 0.50 -14.75
N ASP A 92 -1.03 1.31 -13.71
CA ASP A 92 -0.10 2.40 -13.49
C ASP A 92 1.12 1.89 -12.71
N ARG A 93 2.18 2.69 -12.74
CA ARG A 93 3.32 2.52 -11.84
C ARG A 93 3.55 3.81 -11.08
N TYR A 94 3.73 3.70 -9.77
CA TYR A 94 4.06 4.84 -8.93
C TYR A 94 5.17 4.58 -7.92
N LEU A 95 5.76 5.68 -7.47
CA LEU A 95 6.54 5.76 -6.24
C LEU A 95 5.68 6.42 -5.16
N MET A 96 5.75 5.93 -3.93
CA MET A 96 5.10 6.56 -2.79
C MET A 96 6.09 6.77 -1.65
N ASP A 97 6.13 8.00 -1.14
CA ASP A 97 6.82 8.37 0.09
C ASP A 97 5.83 8.22 1.26
N PHE A 98 6.06 7.22 2.12
CA PHE A 98 5.13 6.94 3.21
C PHE A 98 5.17 8.02 4.27
N TYR A 99 4.00 8.31 4.82
CA TYR A 99 3.93 9.03 6.07
C TYR A 99 4.20 8.11 7.27
N ASP A 100 4.90 8.64 8.28
CA ASP A 100 5.06 7.96 9.56
C ASP A 100 3.72 7.93 10.33
N VAL A 101 3.20 6.74 10.61
CA VAL A 101 1.95 6.59 11.38
C VAL A 101 2.06 7.17 12.79
N ARG A 102 3.27 7.27 13.38
CA ARG A 102 3.46 7.93 14.68
C ARG A 102 3.22 9.42 14.58
N ALA A 103 3.71 10.05 13.52
CA ALA A 103 3.55 11.49 13.29
C ALA A 103 2.10 11.86 12.95
N ARG A 104 1.37 10.94 12.30
CA ARG A 104 -0.02 11.14 11.90
C ARG A 104 -1.05 10.72 12.94
N ASP A 105 -0.66 9.86 13.88
CA ASP A 105 -1.52 9.25 14.91
C ASP A 105 -2.70 8.41 14.36
N ILE A 106 -2.61 7.98 13.11
CA ILE A 106 -3.61 7.13 12.43
C ILE A 106 -2.92 6.03 11.62
N CYS A 107 -3.60 4.89 11.51
CA CYS A 107 -3.24 3.81 10.58
C CYS A 107 -3.99 4.00 9.26
N SER A 108 -3.38 3.61 8.13
CA SER A 108 -4.08 3.52 6.85
C SER A 108 -5.09 2.39 6.88
N ARG A 109 -6.20 2.51 6.14
CA ARG A 109 -7.23 1.46 6.12
C ARG A 109 -6.76 0.23 5.34
N MET A 110 -7.16 -0.95 5.83
CA MET A 110 -7.01 -2.19 5.06
C MET A 110 -7.94 -2.14 3.85
N HIS A 111 -7.42 -2.52 2.69
CA HIS A 111 -8.16 -2.46 1.44
C HIS A 111 -7.81 -3.63 0.54
N LEU A 112 -8.59 -3.82 -0.51
CA LEU A 112 -8.30 -4.75 -1.59
C LEU A 112 -8.34 -4.04 -2.94
N HIS A 113 -7.67 -4.66 -3.90
CA HIS A 113 -7.67 -4.23 -5.29
C HIS A 113 -8.36 -5.27 -6.16
N THR A 114 -9.00 -4.77 -7.19
CA THR A 114 -9.72 -5.53 -8.21
C THR A 114 -8.81 -6.27 -9.18
N GLY A 115 -7.55 -5.86 -9.34
CA GLY A 115 -6.54 -6.59 -10.09
C GLY A 115 -5.38 -7.08 -9.21
N LEU A 116 -4.39 -7.73 -9.83
CA LEU A 116 -3.17 -8.15 -9.14
C LEU A 116 -2.22 -6.97 -8.95
N ARG A 117 -1.58 -6.89 -7.80
CA ARG A 117 -0.66 -5.79 -7.48
C ARG A 117 0.73 -6.32 -7.17
N PHE A 118 1.73 -5.57 -7.60
CA PHE A 118 3.12 -5.76 -7.20
C PHE A 118 3.59 -4.54 -6.44
N VAL A 119 4.23 -4.77 -5.31
CA VAL A 119 4.76 -3.72 -4.43
C VAL A 119 6.18 -4.06 -4.06
N ARG A 120 7.08 -3.11 -4.26
CA ARG A 120 8.44 -3.15 -3.75
C ARG A 120 8.55 -2.19 -2.60
N MET A 121 8.84 -2.71 -1.41
CA MET A 121 8.98 -1.96 -0.18
C MET A 121 10.46 -1.73 0.13
N MET A 122 10.80 -0.48 0.42
CA MET A 122 12.12 -0.08 0.86
C MET A 122 12.02 0.66 2.20
N THR A 123 12.68 0.12 3.22
CA THR A 123 12.82 0.76 4.54
C THR A 123 14.24 1.24 4.78
N GLY A 124 14.40 2.43 5.32
CA GLY A 124 15.66 3.00 5.75
C GLY A 124 15.87 2.84 7.26
N PRO A 125 16.83 3.61 7.82
CA PRO A 125 17.19 3.52 9.23
C PRO A 125 16.01 3.87 10.14
N GLY A 126 15.90 3.15 11.25
CA GLY A 126 14.86 3.39 12.26
C GLY A 126 13.41 3.22 11.80
N THR A 127 13.18 2.67 10.60
CA THR A 127 11.86 2.60 9.97
C THR A 127 11.46 1.15 9.69
N THR A 128 10.21 0.78 9.98
CA THR A 128 9.64 -0.51 9.56
C THR A 128 8.40 -0.29 8.71
N ILE A 129 7.99 -1.30 7.95
CA ILE A 129 6.66 -1.35 7.33
C ILE A 129 5.94 -2.58 7.88
N ARG A 130 4.82 -2.35 8.56
CA ARG A 130 3.89 -3.41 8.93
C ARG A 130 2.94 -3.68 7.77
N VAL A 131 2.99 -4.90 7.25
CA VAL A 131 2.08 -5.42 6.25
C VAL A 131 1.04 -6.27 6.95
N SER A 132 -0.25 -6.03 6.69
CA SER A 132 -1.34 -6.80 7.28
C SER A 132 -2.30 -7.36 6.24
N SER A 133 -2.99 -8.47 6.54
CA SER A 133 -4.02 -9.10 5.69
C SER A 133 -5.04 -9.89 6.53
N LEU A 134 -6.22 -10.20 5.97
CA LEU A 134 -7.21 -11.10 6.56
C LEU A 134 -6.95 -12.58 6.25
N SER A 135 -6.00 -12.86 5.35
CA SER A 135 -5.45 -14.19 5.10
C SER A 135 -4.01 -14.30 5.60
N PRO A 136 -3.52 -15.52 5.93
CA PRO A 136 -2.12 -15.70 6.28
C PRO A 136 -1.20 -15.26 5.13
N LEU A 137 -0.17 -14.48 5.44
CA LEU A 137 0.86 -14.07 4.49
C LEU A 137 1.91 -15.17 4.32
N VAL A 138 2.32 -15.43 3.08
CA VAL A 138 3.41 -16.35 2.77
C VAL A 138 4.70 -15.55 2.63
N VAL A 139 5.67 -15.81 3.51
CA VAL A 139 7.01 -15.19 3.44
C VAL A 139 7.98 -16.22 2.85
N THR A 140 8.49 -15.95 1.65
CA THR A 140 9.45 -16.84 0.98
C THR A 140 10.82 -16.70 1.65
N PRO A 141 11.55 -17.81 1.90
CA PRO A 141 12.94 -17.75 2.35
C PRO A 141 13.80 -16.99 1.32
N SER A 142 14.70 -16.14 1.81
CA SER A 142 15.63 -15.41 0.95
C SER A 142 17.06 -15.89 1.18
N PRO A 143 17.82 -16.25 0.13
CA PRO A 143 19.22 -16.64 0.29
C PRO A 143 20.09 -15.49 0.80
N ALA A 144 19.65 -14.24 0.61
CA ALA A 144 20.35 -13.05 1.08
C ALA A 144 19.98 -12.66 2.53
N TRP A 145 18.96 -13.28 3.13
CA TRP A 145 18.51 -13.05 4.52
C TRP A 145 18.46 -14.38 5.29
N PRO A 146 19.60 -15.06 5.49
CA PRO A 146 19.61 -16.39 6.10
C PRO A 146 19.24 -16.40 7.59
N ASP A 147 19.56 -15.32 8.30
CA ASP A 147 19.62 -15.36 9.77
C ASP A 147 18.36 -14.85 10.48
N GLU A 148 17.57 -13.98 9.82
CA GLU A 148 16.37 -13.37 10.42
C GLU A 148 15.26 -13.14 9.38
N PRO A 149 14.26 -14.04 9.27
CA PRO A 149 13.09 -13.78 8.46
C PRO A 149 12.28 -12.61 9.05
N PRO A 150 11.50 -11.88 8.23
CA PRO A 150 10.53 -10.91 8.71
C PRO A 150 9.67 -11.46 9.85
N GLN A 151 9.50 -10.69 10.93
CA GLN A 151 8.68 -11.09 12.06
C GLN A 151 7.21 -11.18 11.63
N ALA A 152 6.61 -12.36 11.78
CA ALA A 152 5.20 -12.60 11.53
C ALA A 152 4.43 -12.82 12.83
N PHE A 153 3.21 -12.28 12.93
CA PHE A 153 2.34 -12.48 14.08
C PHE A 153 0.87 -12.26 13.71
N THR A 154 -0.04 -12.69 14.58
CA THR A 154 -1.48 -12.45 14.43
C THR A 154 -2.02 -11.62 15.58
N ASP A 155 -2.97 -10.75 15.29
CA ASP A 155 -3.77 -10.05 16.28
C ASP A 155 -5.24 -9.99 15.85
N LEU A 156 -6.06 -9.23 16.58
CA LEU A 156 -7.44 -8.95 16.18
C LEU A 156 -7.47 -7.69 15.32
N LEU A 157 -8.20 -7.74 14.21
CA LEU A 157 -8.48 -6.54 13.41
C LEU A 157 -9.20 -5.53 14.32
N PRO A 158 -8.69 -4.29 14.45
CA PRO A 158 -9.36 -3.25 15.22
C PRO A 158 -10.64 -2.78 14.53
N ASP A 159 -11.48 -2.07 15.27
CA ASP A 159 -12.66 -1.37 14.77
C ASP A 159 -13.65 -2.24 13.99
N THR A 160 -13.70 -3.55 14.30
CA THR A 160 -14.76 -4.43 13.83
C THR A 160 -16.05 -4.17 14.59
N PRO A 161 -17.23 -4.46 13.98
CA PRO A 161 -18.50 -4.42 14.71
C PRO A 161 -18.43 -5.27 16.00
N PRO A 162 -19.13 -4.90 17.09
CA PRO A 162 -18.96 -5.52 18.42
C PRO A 162 -19.11 -7.05 18.50
N SER A 163 -19.82 -7.67 17.54
CA SER A 163 -20.03 -9.12 17.46
C SER A 163 -19.09 -9.83 16.47
N VAL A 164 -18.17 -9.10 15.84
CA VAL A 164 -17.29 -9.59 14.78
C VAL A 164 -15.87 -9.65 15.32
N ILE A 165 -15.34 -10.88 15.42
CA ILE A 165 -13.94 -11.13 15.73
C ILE A 165 -13.26 -11.56 14.42
N ARG A 166 -12.27 -10.80 13.98
CA ARG A 166 -11.48 -11.11 12.79
C ARG A 166 -10.01 -11.18 13.16
N THR A 167 -9.37 -12.29 12.80
CA THR A 167 -7.92 -12.41 12.88
C THR A 167 -7.29 -11.57 11.78
N ARG A 168 -6.32 -10.74 12.16
CA ARG A 168 -5.44 -10.03 11.24
C ARG A 168 -4.06 -10.69 11.30
N TYR A 169 -3.54 -11.03 10.13
CA TYR A 169 -2.21 -11.59 9.95
C TYR A 169 -1.26 -10.46 9.59
N ASN A 170 -0.07 -10.46 10.20
CA ASN A 170 0.88 -9.36 10.08
C ASN A 170 2.28 -9.89 9.79
N VAL A 171 3.03 -9.14 8.98
CA VAL A 171 4.46 -9.30 8.77
C VAL A 171 5.12 -7.93 8.90
N VAL A 172 6.24 -7.86 9.63
CA VAL A 172 7.02 -6.63 9.77
C VAL A 172 8.22 -6.69 8.83
N VAL A 173 8.25 -5.80 7.85
CA VAL A 173 9.45 -5.53 7.06
C VAL A 173 10.39 -4.70 7.94
N PRO A 174 11.58 -5.22 8.27
CA PRO A 174 12.51 -4.60 9.22
C PRO A 174 13.24 -3.38 8.60
N PRO A 175 14.00 -2.58 9.39
CA PRO A 175 14.70 -1.39 8.88
C PRO A 175 15.88 -1.71 7.97
N ASN A 176 16.19 -0.88 6.98
CA ASN A 176 17.26 -1.13 6.00
C ASN A 176 17.00 -2.34 5.10
N ALA A 177 15.77 -2.54 4.66
CA ALA A 177 15.34 -3.73 3.93
C ALA A 177 14.64 -3.42 2.61
N TRP A 178 14.93 -4.24 1.62
CA TRP A 178 14.18 -4.35 0.37
C TRP A 178 13.38 -5.65 0.37
N ALA A 179 12.07 -5.54 0.28
CA ALA A 179 11.16 -6.68 0.18
C ALA A 179 10.12 -6.44 -0.90
N ASP A 180 9.93 -7.43 -1.77
CA ASP A 180 8.88 -7.40 -2.78
C ASP A 180 7.63 -8.12 -2.24
N MET A 181 6.45 -7.70 -2.66
CA MET A 181 5.17 -8.29 -2.31
C MET A 181 4.29 -8.43 -3.55
N GLN A 182 3.70 -9.61 -3.70
CA GLN A 182 2.70 -9.91 -4.71
C GLN A 182 1.35 -10.08 -4.01
N ILE A 183 0.36 -9.35 -4.50
CA ILE A 183 -0.98 -9.26 -3.94
C ILE A 183 -1.94 -9.80 -5.01
N PRO A 184 -2.56 -10.97 -4.80
CA PRO A 184 -3.57 -11.47 -5.72
C PRO A 184 -4.78 -10.55 -5.77
N ARG A 185 -5.51 -10.60 -6.90
CA ARG A 185 -6.80 -9.92 -7.05
C ARG A 185 -7.73 -10.25 -5.88
N GLY A 186 -8.38 -9.23 -5.33
CA GLY A 186 -9.41 -9.40 -4.30
C GLY A 186 -8.89 -9.79 -2.92
N VAL A 187 -7.57 -9.86 -2.73
CA VAL A 187 -6.96 -10.18 -1.44
C VAL A 187 -6.67 -8.90 -0.68
N SER A 188 -7.09 -8.86 0.58
CA SER A 188 -6.90 -7.73 1.46
C SER A 188 -5.43 -7.51 1.82
N HIS A 189 -5.01 -6.26 1.88
CA HIS A 189 -3.72 -5.86 2.42
C HIS A 189 -3.79 -4.48 3.07
N GLN A 190 -2.78 -4.17 3.89
CA GLN A 190 -2.65 -2.90 4.60
C GLN A 190 -1.16 -2.62 4.78
N PHE A 191 -0.72 -1.38 4.54
CA PHE A 191 0.65 -0.94 4.76
C PHE A 191 0.68 0.18 5.79
N ASN A 192 1.52 0.04 6.81
CA ASN A 192 1.76 1.09 7.80
C ASN A 192 3.26 1.25 8.02
N ALA A 193 3.81 2.38 7.60
CA ALA A 193 5.20 2.74 7.88
C ALA A 193 5.33 3.32 9.29
N VAL A 194 6.33 2.82 10.03
CA VAL A 194 6.62 3.26 11.39
C VAL A 194 8.03 3.83 11.39
N GLY A 195 8.15 5.15 11.30
CA GLY A 195 9.40 5.88 11.05
C GLY A 195 9.40 6.63 9.71
N PRO A 196 10.36 7.54 9.50
CA PRO A 196 10.32 8.52 8.40
C PRO A 196 10.90 8.02 7.07
N ASN A 197 11.54 6.85 7.05
CA ASN A 197 12.33 6.40 5.91
C ASN A 197 11.68 5.19 5.24
N ALA A 198 10.50 5.36 4.63
CA ALA A 198 9.79 4.28 3.95
C ALA A 198 9.28 4.74 2.59
N VAL A 199 9.58 3.96 1.55
CA VAL A 199 9.10 4.17 0.18
C VAL A 199 8.59 2.87 -0.39
N ILE A 200 7.56 2.94 -1.24
CA ILE A 200 7.23 1.85 -2.17
C ILE A 200 7.36 2.26 -3.63
N ASP A 201 7.72 1.29 -4.46
CA ASP A 201 7.55 1.30 -5.92
C ASP A 201 6.51 0.24 -6.26
N SER A 202 5.38 0.64 -6.84
CA SER A 202 4.25 -0.26 -7.05
C SER A 202 3.81 -0.24 -8.49
N VAL A 203 3.53 -1.43 -9.04
CA VAL A 203 2.63 -1.58 -10.18
C VAL A 203 1.25 -1.79 -9.59
N HIS A 204 0.38 -0.82 -9.80
CA HIS A 204 -0.94 -0.77 -9.23
C HIS A 204 -1.96 -1.16 -10.31
N PRO A 205 -2.72 -2.24 -10.10
CA PRO A 205 -3.68 -2.69 -11.10
C PRO A 205 -4.77 -1.64 -11.22
N GLU A 206 -5.01 -1.21 -12.45
CA GLU A 206 -6.09 -0.31 -12.75
C GLU A 206 -7.14 -1.08 -13.54
N GLU A 207 -8.30 -1.38 -12.95
CA GLU A 207 -9.49 -1.78 -13.71
C GLU A 207 -10.54 -0.64 -13.69
N SER A 208 -10.17 0.63 -13.48
CA SER A 208 -11.18 1.69 -13.48
C SER A 208 -11.80 1.87 -14.85
N ILE A 209 -13.13 1.91 -14.85
CA ILE A 209 -13.94 2.36 -15.98
C ILE A 209 -13.57 3.81 -16.35
N GLU A 210 -12.99 4.59 -15.42
CA GLU A 210 -12.54 5.97 -15.62
C GLU A 210 -11.49 6.10 -16.73
N THR A 211 -10.45 5.24 -16.74
CA THR A 211 -9.43 5.27 -17.80
C THR A 211 -10.04 5.00 -19.19
N LEU A 212 -11.09 4.17 -19.23
CA LEU A 212 -11.83 3.82 -20.47
C LEU A 212 -12.90 4.86 -20.84
N ARG A 213 -13.51 5.56 -19.87
CA ARG A 213 -14.63 6.49 -20.05
C ARG A 213 -14.18 7.92 -20.36
N GLU A 214 -13.13 8.39 -19.69
CA GLU A 214 -12.70 9.80 -19.72
C GLU A 214 -11.39 10.02 -20.48
N GLY A 215 -10.78 8.93 -20.99
CA GLY A 215 -9.36 8.96 -21.32
C GLY A 215 -8.53 9.26 -20.07
N MET A 216 -7.24 9.55 -20.20
CA MET A 216 -6.38 9.85 -19.03
C MET A 216 -6.74 11.16 -18.28
N SER A 217 -7.79 11.86 -18.72
CA SER A 217 -8.29 13.10 -18.09
C SER A 217 -8.98 12.79 -16.78
N GLY A 218 -8.58 13.44 -15.69
CA GLY A 218 -9.22 13.27 -14.37
C GLY A 218 -8.86 11.98 -13.63
N TYR A 219 -7.95 11.16 -14.18
CA TYR A 219 -7.53 9.88 -13.62
C TYR A 219 -6.98 10.00 -12.19
N ARG A 220 -7.54 9.22 -11.26
CA ARG A 220 -7.08 9.08 -9.87
C ARG A 220 -6.69 7.63 -9.61
N MET A 221 -5.48 7.40 -9.09
CA MET A 221 -4.96 6.04 -8.80
C MET A 221 -5.69 5.32 -7.65
N MET A 222 -6.80 5.88 -7.15
CA MET A 222 -7.58 5.35 -6.03
C MET A 222 -8.81 4.56 -6.49
N ALA A 223 -9.17 4.64 -7.78
CA ALA A 223 -10.53 4.37 -8.28
C ALA A 223 -11.04 2.94 -8.08
N GLN A 224 -10.25 2.01 -7.54
CA GLN A 224 -10.71 0.65 -7.23
C GLN A 224 -10.29 0.12 -5.86
N THR A 225 -9.89 1.03 -4.98
CA THR A 225 -9.63 0.71 -3.59
C THR A 225 -10.96 0.44 -2.89
N ILE A 226 -11.13 -0.77 -2.40
CA ILE A 226 -12.28 -1.11 -1.54
C ILE A 226 -11.75 -1.25 -0.12
N PHE A 227 -12.20 -0.37 0.76
CA PHE A 227 -11.81 -0.37 2.16
C PHE A 227 -12.61 -1.39 2.97
N LEU A 228 -11.99 -1.95 3.99
CA LEU A 228 -12.65 -2.88 4.92
C LEU A 228 -13.09 -2.20 6.23
N ALA A 229 -13.02 -0.86 6.26
CA ALA A 229 -13.47 -0.02 7.35
C ALA A 229 -13.90 1.35 6.81
N GLU A 230 -14.93 1.95 7.41
CA GLU A 230 -15.37 3.32 7.06
C GLU A 230 -14.39 4.38 7.58
N THR A 231 -13.74 4.12 8.72
CA THR A 231 -12.88 5.07 9.41
C THR A 231 -11.46 4.55 9.61
N LYS A 232 -10.51 5.47 9.79
CA LYS A 232 -9.13 5.15 10.15
C LYS A 232 -8.99 4.85 11.64
N SER A 233 -8.27 3.78 11.95
CA SER A 233 -7.95 3.43 13.33
C SER A 233 -6.84 4.32 13.89
N PRO A 234 -6.79 4.55 15.22
CA PRO A 234 -5.65 5.22 15.87
C PRO A 234 -4.33 4.47 15.65
N ALA A 235 -3.21 5.18 15.58
CA ALA A 235 -1.88 4.60 15.34
C ALA A 235 -1.51 3.49 16.34
N SER A 236 -2.00 3.57 17.58
CA SER A 236 -1.79 2.54 18.61
C SER A 236 -2.21 1.14 18.18
N THR A 237 -3.10 1.00 17.19
CA THR A 237 -3.56 -0.30 16.67
C THR A 237 -2.61 -0.94 15.66
N CYS A 238 -1.79 -0.14 14.95
CA CYS A 238 -0.75 -0.63 14.04
C CYS A 238 0.66 -0.61 14.67
N LEU A 239 0.88 0.15 15.74
CA LEU A 239 2.16 0.20 16.47
C LEU A 239 2.40 -0.98 17.41
N LYS A 240 1.36 -1.71 17.81
CA LYS A 240 1.50 -2.92 18.64
C LYS A 240 2.12 -4.05 17.82
N SER A 241 3.39 -4.38 18.07
CA SER A 241 3.95 -5.70 17.80
C SER A 241 3.51 -6.65 18.93
N SER A 242 3.26 -7.92 18.64
CA SER A 242 2.96 -8.93 19.66
C SER A 242 3.98 -8.85 20.79
N GLY A 243 3.50 -8.67 22.03
CA GLY A 243 4.32 -8.74 23.24
C GLY A 243 4.88 -10.13 23.47
#